data_AF-A0A1V6B3L2-F1
#
_entry.id   AF-A0A1V6B3L2-F1
#
_cell.length_a   1.000
_cell.length_b   1.000
_cell.length_c   1.000
_cell.angle_alpha   90.00
_cell.angle_beta   90.00
_cell.angle_gamma   90.00
#
_symmetry.space_group_name_H-M   'P 1'
#
loop_
_entity.id
_entity.type
_entity.pdbx_description
1 polymer ?
#
loop_
_entity_poly.entity_id
_entity_poly.type
_entity_poly.pdbx_seq_one_letter_code
_entity_poly.pdbx_strand_id
1 'polypeptide(L)'
;MSDADRLEYYDRREGRVKSDAVPAARLTHWIHNTRLGRRAGEVLFGGAAASRLYGRFQKSRLSRRRIGPFMRTYGVDPADLAKPAREYASLRDFFVREIDPARRPFVPGSEACAAPADGRILAYPDLPVDRVFPVKRALFNLRDFLRDDRLAEDFAGGTLVVSRLGMGDYHYVHFPCSGIPAPAISLPGKYRPSGPYSLKRTVPYFRENHRMITLFETERFGRAAIIEVGAFAVGSIRQVFRPGVPAAKGDKKARFEPGGSTVALLFRKGMIEVDADLLARTAEGMETYVRLGDSIGRAAAASNPRPAP
;
A
#
# COMPACT_ATOMS: atom_id res chain seq x y z
N MET A 1 -22.74 -13.05 -11.28
CA MET A 1 -21.60 -12.11 -11.13
C MET A 1 -20.68 -12.46 -12.29
N SER A 2 -20.36 -11.54 -13.20
CA SER A 2 -19.40 -11.86 -14.27
C SER A 2 -17.98 -11.91 -13.71
N ASP A 3 -17.15 -12.83 -14.19
CA ASP A 3 -15.76 -13.03 -13.75
C ASP A 3 -14.88 -11.77 -13.86
N ALA A 4 -15.28 -10.77 -14.65
CA ALA A 4 -14.56 -9.51 -14.86
C ALA A 4 -14.45 -8.57 -13.63
N ASP A 5 -15.16 -8.84 -12.52
CA ASP A 5 -15.20 -7.99 -11.32
C ASP A 5 -14.32 -8.47 -10.16
N ARG A 6 -13.62 -9.60 -10.30
CA ARG A 6 -12.77 -10.17 -9.23
C ARG A 6 -11.31 -9.78 -9.47
N LEU A 7 -10.71 -9.09 -8.50
CA LEU A 7 -9.25 -8.92 -8.48
C LEU A 7 -8.64 -10.18 -7.91
N GLU A 8 -8.16 -11.02 -8.81
CA GLU A 8 -7.41 -12.20 -8.44
C GLU A 8 -5.99 -11.84 -8.02
N TYR A 9 -5.50 -12.57 -7.02
CA TYR A 9 -4.14 -12.52 -6.53
C TYR A 9 -3.72 -13.93 -6.08
N TYR A 10 -2.43 -14.22 -6.15
CA TYR A 10 -1.85 -15.44 -5.62
C TYR A 10 -1.52 -15.24 -4.14
N ASP A 11 -2.08 -16.06 -3.24
CA ASP A 11 -1.70 -16.04 -1.82
C ASP A 11 -0.44 -16.88 -1.63
N ARG A 12 0.69 -16.22 -1.29
CA ARG A 12 1.98 -16.89 -1.18
C ARG A 12 2.00 -17.98 -0.11
N ARG A 13 1.33 -17.74 1.03
CA ARG A 13 1.36 -18.66 2.17
C ARG A 13 0.43 -19.85 1.97
N GLU A 14 -0.73 -19.63 1.35
CA GLU A 14 -1.69 -20.70 1.05
C GLU A 14 -1.43 -21.41 -0.28
N GLY A 15 -0.53 -20.89 -1.12
CA GLY A 15 -0.14 -21.51 -2.38
C GLY A 15 -1.26 -21.57 -3.42
N ARG A 16 -2.23 -20.64 -3.37
CA ARG A 16 -3.43 -20.68 -4.23
C ARG A 16 -3.91 -19.29 -4.63
N VAL A 17 -4.63 -19.22 -5.75
CA VAL A 17 -5.28 -17.99 -6.20
C VAL A 17 -6.52 -17.71 -5.34
N LYS A 18 -6.68 -16.44 -4.97
CA LYS A 18 -7.82 -15.89 -4.25
C LYS A 18 -8.31 -14.62 -4.93
N SER A 19 -9.47 -14.13 -4.52
CA SER A 19 -10.05 -12.89 -5.03
C SER A 19 -10.36 -11.90 -3.91
N ASP A 20 -10.07 -10.62 -4.12
CA ASP A 20 -10.56 -9.58 -3.22
C ASP A 20 -12.07 -9.37 -3.35
N ALA A 21 -12.72 -9.18 -2.20
CA ALA A 21 -14.05 -8.60 -2.18
C ALA A 21 -13.96 -7.12 -2.58
N VAL A 22 -14.61 -6.75 -3.68
CA VAL A 22 -14.69 -5.36 -4.14
C VAL A 22 -15.84 -4.66 -3.40
N PRO A 23 -15.59 -3.64 -2.55
CA PRO A 23 -16.62 -2.92 -1.82
C PRO A 23 -17.69 -2.35 -2.77
N ALA A 24 -18.93 -2.73 -2.51
CA ALA A 24 -20.11 -2.25 -3.22
C ALA A 24 -19.94 -2.25 -4.76
N ALA A 25 -19.30 -3.30 -5.31
CA ALA A 25 -18.88 -3.38 -6.72
C ALA A 25 -19.93 -2.86 -7.71
N ARG A 26 -21.21 -3.22 -7.52
CA ARG A 26 -22.33 -2.75 -8.35
C ARG A 26 -22.64 -1.26 -8.21
N LEU A 27 -22.64 -0.72 -6.99
CA LEU A 27 -22.90 0.69 -6.70
C LEU A 27 -21.72 1.55 -7.17
N THR A 28 -20.50 1.13 -6.86
CA THR A 28 -19.27 1.79 -7.31
C THR A 28 -19.15 1.75 -8.84
N HIS A 29 -19.48 0.62 -9.46
CA HIS A 29 -19.55 0.49 -10.92
C HIS A 29 -20.60 1.43 -11.53
N TRP A 30 -21.81 1.49 -10.96
CA TRP A 30 -22.87 2.36 -11.44
C TRP A 30 -22.51 3.85 -11.29
N ILE A 31 -21.97 4.25 -10.13
CA ILE A 31 -21.53 5.61 -9.84
C ILE A 31 -20.46 6.08 -10.82
N HIS A 32 -19.43 5.27 -11.09
CA HIS A 32 -18.33 5.71 -11.93
C HIS A 32 -18.60 5.59 -13.44
N ASN A 33 -19.42 4.62 -13.88
CA ASN A 33 -19.57 4.29 -15.30
C ASN A 33 -20.82 4.86 -15.98
N THR A 34 -21.78 5.43 -15.25
CA THR A 34 -23.00 6.02 -15.83
C THR A 34 -23.04 7.55 -15.65
N ARG A 35 -23.66 8.28 -16.58
CA ARG A 35 -23.80 9.75 -16.47
C ARG A 35 -24.65 10.16 -15.25
N LEU A 36 -25.72 9.41 -15.00
CA LEU A 36 -26.59 9.57 -13.82
C LEU A 36 -25.89 9.19 -12.52
N GLY A 37 -25.16 8.07 -12.50
CA GLY A 37 -24.40 7.63 -11.33
C GLY A 37 -23.26 8.60 -10.96
N ARG A 38 -22.61 9.24 -11.94
CA ARG A 38 -21.59 10.27 -11.65
C ARG A 38 -22.19 11.50 -10.98
N ARG A 39 -23.32 12.01 -11.49
CA ARG A 39 -24.06 13.12 -10.87
C ARG A 39 -24.57 12.73 -9.48
N ALA A 40 -25.16 11.55 -9.32
CA ALA A 40 -25.62 11.06 -8.02
C ALA A 40 -24.46 10.85 -7.03
N GLY A 41 -23.31 10.36 -7.50
CA GLY A 41 -22.10 10.22 -6.71
C GLY A 41 -21.49 11.56 -6.29
N GLU A 42 -21.51 12.56 -7.17
CA GLU A 42 -21.11 13.94 -6.83
C GLU A 42 -22.03 14.54 -5.77
N VAL A 43 -23.33 14.28 -5.79
CA VAL A 43 -24.27 14.75 -4.76
C VAL A 43 -24.13 13.95 -3.45
N LEU A 44 -24.03 12.63 -3.50
CA LEU A 44 -24.00 11.75 -2.31
C LEU A 44 -22.63 11.69 -1.62
N PHE A 45 -21.54 11.80 -2.38
CA PHE A 45 -20.16 11.67 -1.88
C PHE A 45 -19.28 12.90 -2.16
N GLY A 46 -19.69 13.80 -3.07
CA GLY A 46 -18.93 15.02 -3.41
C GLY A 46 -19.22 16.21 -2.49
N GLY A 47 -20.33 16.19 -1.74
CA GLY A 47 -20.63 17.21 -0.74
C GLY A 47 -19.75 17.08 0.51
N ALA A 48 -19.03 18.15 0.87
CA ALA A 48 -18.23 18.19 2.09
C ALA A 48 -19.04 17.82 3.35
N ALA A 49 -20.34 18.13 3.37
CA ALA A 49 -21.25 17.75 4.46
C ALA A 49 -21.50 16.23 4.56
N ALA A 50 -21.73 15.55 3.44
CA ALA A 50 -21.95 14.09 3.41
C ALA A 50 -20.68 13.32 3.81
N SER A 51 -19.52 13.76 3.32
CA SER A 51 -18.22 13.21 3.74
C SER A 51 -17.98 13.39 5.24
N ARG A 52 -18.27 14.59 5.78
CA ARG A 52 -18.19 14.85 7.24
C ARG A 52 -19.15 13.97 8.03
N LEU A 53 -20.39 13.79 7.58
CA LEU A 53 -21.39 12.97 8.26
C LEU A 53 -20.99 11.49 8.27
N TYR A 54 -20.54 10.97 7.13
CA TYR A 54 -20.02 9.60 7.03
C TYR A 54 -18.78 9.40 7.92
N GLY A 55 -17.87 10.37 7.94
CA GLY A 55 -16.72 10.37 8.85
C GLY A 55 -17.11 10.40 10.33
N ARG A 56 -18.15 11.16 10.72
CA ARG A 56 -18.70 11.16 12.10
C ARG A 56 -19.34 9.82 12.44
N PHE A 57 -20.12 9.24 11.51
CA PHE A 57 -20.72 7.92 11.70
C PHE A 57 -19.65 6.86 11.94
N GLN A 58 -18.61 6.81 11.11
CA GLN A 58 -17.50 5.84 11.27
C GLN A 58 -16.76 5.97 12.61
N LYS A 59 -16.77 7.14 13.24
CA LYS A 59 -16.21 7.40 14.58
C LYS A 59 -17.18 7.08 15.71
N SER A 60 -18.47 6.94 15.42
CA SER A 60 -19.51 6.73 16.43
C SER A 60 -19.56 5.28 16.92
N ARG A 61 -20.03 5.07 18.16
CA ARG A 61 -20.27 3.73 18.73
C ARG A 61 -21.28 2.91 17.92
N LEU A 62 -22.20 3.56 17.20
CA LEU A 62 -23.18 2.88 16.34
C LEU A 62 -22.49 2.09 15.21
N SER A 63 -21.38 2.61 14.68
CA SER A 63 -20.63 1.94 13.61
C SER A 63 -19.97 0.63 14.04
N ARG A 64 -19.79 0.39 15.35
CA ARG A 64 -19.25 -0.86 15.90
C ARG A 64 -20.02 -2.10 15.43
N ARG A 65 -21.35 -1.98 15.23
CA ARG A 65 -22.20 -3.07 14.70
C ARG A 65 -21.77 -3.53 13.29
N ARG A 66 -20.99 -2.71 12.57
CA ARG A 66 -20.45 -3.04 11.24
C ARG A 66 -19.14 -3.82 11.28
N ILE A 67 -18.48 -3.95 12.44
CA ILE A 67 -17.18 -4.65 12.54
C ILE A 67 -17.31 -6.12 12.15
N GLY A 68 -18.26 -6.87 12.74
CA GLY A 68 -18.48 -8.28 12.38
C GLY A 68 -18.78 -8.50 10.89
N PRO A 69 -19.74 -7.77 10.29
CA PRO A 69 -19.95 -7.79 8.84
C PRO A 69 -18.71 -7.43 8.02
N PHE A 70 -17.92 -6.44 8.46
CA PHE A 70 -16.70 -6.02 7.79
C PHE A 70 -15.66 -7.15 7.78
N MET A 71 -15.43 -7.79 8.93
CA MET A 71 -14.48 -8.90 9.06
C MET A 71 -14.85 -10.06 8.14
N ARG A 72 -16.13 -10.43 8.09
CA ARG A 72 -16.61 -11.49 7.19
C ARG A 72 -16.47 -11.13 5.71
N THR A 73 -16.80 -9.88 5.36
CA THR A 73 -16.75 -9.42 3.96
C THR A 73 -15.32 -9.38 3.43
N TYR A 74 -14.38 -8.92 4.26
CA TYR A 74 -13.01 -8.68 3.86
C TYR A 74 -12.00 -9.71 4.38
N GLY A 75 -12.47 -10.81 4.97
CA GLY A 75 -11.63 -11.92 5.40
C GLY A 75 -10.66 -11.58 6.53
N VAL A 76 -11.04 -10.71 7.47
CA VAL A 76 -10.20 -10.39 8.62
C VAL A 76 -10.24 -11.55 9.62
N ASP A 77 -9.08 -12.19 9.83
CA ASP A 77 -8.93 -13.23 10.85
C ASP A 77 -9.03 -12.61 12.26
N PRO A 78 -10.00 -13.00 13.10
CA PRO A 78 -10.08 -12.53 14.49
C PRO A 78 -8.82 -12.84 15.31
N ALA A 79 -8.10 -13.90 14.95
CA ALA A 79 -6.91 -14.32 15.68
C ALA A 79 -5.71 -13.41 15.37
N ASP A 80 -5.70 -12.69 14.25
CA ASP A 80 -4.67 -11.68 13.95
C ASP A 80 -4.81 -10.42 14.82
N LEU A 81 -5.93 -10.22 15.53
CA LEU A 81 -6.18 -8.97 16.26
C LEU A 81 -5.41 -8.91 17.58
N ALA A 82 -4.80 -7.76 17.88
CA ALA A 82 -4.14 -7.54 19.18
C ALA A 82 -5.11 -7.54 20.38
N LYS A 83 -6.40 -7.31 20.12
CA LYS A 83 -7.48 -7.40 21.11
C LYS A 83 -8.78 -7.89 20.46
N PRO A 84 -9.72 -8.48 21.22
CA PRO A 84 -11.00 -8.94 20.70
C PRO A 84 -11.76 -7.86 19.91
N ALA A 85 -12.42 -8.26 18.81
CA ALA A 85 -13.20 -7.36 17.96
C ALA A 85 -14.29 -6.56 18.72
N ARG A 86 -14.78 -7.10 19.84
CA ARG A 86 -15.72 -6.44 20.75
C ARG A 86 -15.10 -5.35 21.63
N GLU A 87 -13.82 -5.04 21.50
CA GLU A 87 -13.17 -4.00 22.30
C GLU A 87 -12.85 -2.73 21.49
N TYR A 88 -13.18 -2.74 20.21
CA TYR A 88 -13.11 -1.55 19.37
C TYR A 88 -14.36 -0.68 19.57
N ALA A 89 -14.13 0.63 19.69
CA ALA A 89 -15.17 1.60 19.99
C ALA A 89 -16.01 1.97 18.76
N SER A 90 -15.46 1.82 17.56
CA SER A 90 -16.08 2.21 16.29
C SER A 90 -15.47 1.46 15.10
N LEU A 91 -16.09 1.54 13.93
CA LEU A 91 -15.52 0.95 12.71
C LEU A 91 -14.20 1.62 12.31
N ARG A 92 -14.06 2.94 12.54
CA ARG A 92 -12.79 3.65 12.31
C ARG A 92 -11.69 3.11 13.22
N ASP A 93 -11.99 2.95 14.51
CA ASP A 93 -11.05 2.39 15.50
C ASP A 93 -10.61 0.98 15.11
N PHE A 94 -11.55 0.17 14.62
CA PHE A 94 -11.25 -1.15 14.04
C PHE A 94 -10.41 -1.08 12.76
N PHE A 95 -10.61 -0.09 11.90
CA PHE A 95 -9.83 0.03 10.67
C PHE A 95 -8.33 0.22 10.96
N VAL A 96 -8.01 1.07 11.94
CA VAL A 96 -6.63 1.32 12.40
C VAL A 96 -6.20 0.38 13.52
N ARG A 97 -6.80 -0.82 13.58
CA ARG A 97 -6.49 -1.86 14.56
C ARG A 97 -5.01 -2.23 14.56
N GLU A 98 -4.50 -2.54 15.75
CA GLU A 98 -3.25 -3.28 15.92
C GLU A 98 -3.49 -4.78 15.73
N ILE A 99 -2.43 -5.48 15.34
CA ILE A 99 -2.41 -6.93 15.15
C ILE A 99 -1.46 -7.58 16.16
N ASP A 100 -1.66 -8.87 16.44
CA ASP A 100 -0.76 -9.66 17.27
C ASP A 100 0.63 -9.76 16.61
N PRO A 101 1.69 -9.20 17.24
CA PRO A 101 3.04 -9.25 16.68
C PRO A 101 3.54 -10.68 16.44
N ALA A 102 3.12 -11.66 17.25
CA ALA A 102 3.52 -13.05 17.09
C ALA A 102 3.01 -13.65 15.76
N ARG A 103 1.98 -13.04 15.15
CA ARG A 103 1.40 -13.45 13.87
C ARG A 103 1.97 -12.73 12.66
N ARG A 104 2.89 -11.78 12.87
CA ARG A 104 3.68 -11.11 11.83
C ARG A 104 5.17 -11.11 12.20
N PRO A 105 5.79 -12.29 12.32
CA PRO A 105 7.24 -12.36 12.48
C PRO A 105 7.92 -11.77 11.25
N PHE A 106 8.94 -10.95 11.48
CA PHE A 106 9.77 -10.42 10.41
C PHE A 106 10.82 -11.44 10.02
N VAL A 107 11.07 -11.57 8.70
CA VAL A 107 12.17 -12.39 8.18
C VAL A 107 13.48 -12.01 8.88
N PRO A 108 14.26 -12.97 9.39
CA PRO A 108 15.48 -12.68 10.15
C PRO A 108 16.63 -12.18 9.25
N GLY A 109 17.70 -11.69 9.88
CA GLY A 109 18.95 -11.29 9.21
C GLY A 109 18.94 -9.87 8.61
N SER A 110 20.11 -9.22 8.53
CA SER A 110 20.27 -7.89 7.95
C SER A 110 20.08 -7.87 6.43
N GLU A 111 20.38 -8.99 5.77
CA GLU A 111 20.35 -9.11 4.31
C GLU A 111 18.94 -9.25 3.74
N ALA A 112 17.95 -9.59 4.56
CA ALA A 112 16.58 -9.81 4.10
C ALA A 112 15.74 -8.54 4.21
N CYS A 113 15.07 -8.20 3.10
CA CYS A 113 14.09 -7.12 3.01
C CYS A 113 12.70 -7.68 3.30
N ALA A 114 12.02 -7.12 4.29
CA ALA A 114 10.66 -7.52 4.66
C ALA A 114 9.60 -6.74 3.88
N ALA A 115 8.43 -7.35 3.69
CA ALA A 115 7.23 -6.67 3.25
C ALA A 115 6.88 -5.57 4.27
N PRO A 116 6.68 -4.31 3.84
CA PRO A 116 6.43 -3.19 4.75
C PRO A 116 4.98 -3.15 5.26
N ALA A 117 4.08 -3.93 4.67
CA ALA A 117 2.66 -4.03 5.01
C ALA A 117 2.09 -5.37 4.52
N ASP A 118 0.97 -5.80 5.10
CA ASP A 118 0.12 -6.83 4.50
C ASP A 118 -0.38 -6.29 3.14
N GLY A 119 -0.21 -7.05 2.05
CA GLY A 119 -0.68 -6.54 0.76
C GLY A 119 -0.30 -7.37 -0.45
N ARG A 120 -0.80 -6.91 -1.59
CA ARG A 120 -0.66 -7.54 -2.90
C ARG A 120 0.48 -6.86 -3.65
N ILE A 121 1.58 -7.58 -3.79
CA ILE A 121 2.82 -7.09 -4.36
C ILE A 121 2.88 -7.30 -5.87
N LEU A 122 3.42 -6.27 -6.54
CA LEU A 122 4.02 -6.33 -7.87
C LEU A 122 5.43 -5.76 -7.78
N ALA A 123 6.38 -6.39 -8.46
CA ALA A 123 7.77 -5.98 -8.47
C ALA A 123 8.28 -5.74 -9.89
N TYR A 124 8.85 -4.56 -10.13
CA TYR A 124 9.34 -4.11 -11.42
C TYR A 124 10.84 -3.78 -11.27
N PRO A 125 11.74 -4.71 -11.62
CA PRO A 125 13.16 -4.42 -11.73
C PRO A 125 13.44 -3.56 -12.97
N ASP A 126 14.66 -3.02 -13.06
CA ASP A 126 15.17 -2.26 -14.20
C ASP A 126 14.24 -1.12 -14.64
N LEU A 127 13.85 -0.28 -13.69
CA LEU A 127 12.91 0.83 -13.91
C LEU A 127 13.38 1.78 -15.02
N PRO A 128 12.58 1.96 -16.09
CA PRO A 128 12.85 3.00 -17.07
C PRO A 128 12.49 4.38 -16.49
N VAL A 129 13.40 5.35 -16.60
CA VAL A 129 13.19 6.71 -16.06
C VAL A 129 12.17 7.49 -16.87
N ASP A 130 12.30 7.44 -18.20
CA ASP A 130 11.54 8.30 -19.12
C ASP A 130 10.38 7.58 -19.82
N ARG A 131 10.06 6.35 -19.38
CA ARG A 131 8.96 5.57 -19.96
C ARG A 131 7.76 5.55 -19.04
N VAL A 132 6.59 5.64 -19.65
CA VAL A 132 5.33 5.31 -18.99
C VAL A 132 5.08 3.81 -19.17
N PHE A 133 4.85 3.08 -18.07
CA PHE A 133 4.49 1.67 -18.12
C PHE A 133 3.26 1.37 -17.25
N PRO A 134 2.48 0.33 -17.59
CA PRO A 134 1.32 -0.03 -16.79
C PRO A 134 1.75 -0.73 -15.50
N VAL A 135 1.27 -0.21 -14.38
CA VAL A 135 1.22 -0.94 -13.10
C VAL A 135 -0.25 -1.27 -12.88
N LYS A 136 -0.65 -2.47 -13.33
CA LYS A 136 -2.06 -2.89 -13.48
C LYS A 136 -2.86 -1.88 -14.31
N ARG A 137 -3.87 -1.24 -13.71
CA ARG A 137 -4.82 -0.33 -14.38
C ARG A 137 -4.44 1.15 -14.23
N ALA A 138 -3.22 1.43 -13.79
CA ALA A 138 -2.67 2.76 -13.66
C ALA A 138 -1.38 2.89 -14.47
N LEU A 139 -1.14 4.08 -15.00
CA LEU A 139 0.14 4.41 -15.62
C LEU A 139 1.11 4.85 -14.54
N PHE A 140 2.33 4.33 -14.64
CA PHE A 140 3.44 4.72 -13.82
C PHE A 140 4.52 5.35 -14.68
N ASN A 141 5.07 6.46 -14.20
CA ASN A 141 6.32 7.04 -14.67
C ASN A 141 7.06 7.56 -13.44
N LEU A 142 8.37 7.32 -13.37
CA LEU A 142 9.16 7.58 -12.17
C LEU A 142 9.24 9.07 -11.84
N ARG A 143 9.48 9.93 -12.83
CA ARG A 143 9.51 11.39 -12.67
C ARG A 143 8.17 11.94 -12.21
N ASP A 144 7.08 11.54 -12.86
CA ASP A 144 5.72 11.94 -12.48
C ASP A 144 5.33 11.48 -11.07
N PHE A 145 5.81 10.30 -10.66
CA PHE A 145 5.55 9.73 -9.35
C PHE A 145 6.25 10.53 -8.25
N LEU A 146 7.55 10.82 -8.44
CA LEU A 146 8.39 11.50 -7.46
C LEU A 146 8.26 13.03 -7.49
N ARG A 147 7.89 13.63 -8.62
CA ARG A 147 7.89 15.09 -8.87
C ARG A 147 9.24 15.75 -8.54
N ASP A 148 10.31 15.01 -8.75
CA ASP A 148 11.69 15.43 -8.53
C ASP A 148 12.58 14.68 -9.52
N ASP A 149 13.12 15.41 -10.50
CA ASP A 149 13.95 14.83 -11.56
C ASP A 149 15.27 14.27 -11.04
N ARG A 150 15.88 14.93 -10.05
CA ARG A 150 17.14 14.46 -9.47
C ARG A 150 16.91 13.16 -8.70
N LEU A 151 15.82 13.11 -7.94
CA LEU A 151 15.46 11.89 -7.23
C LEU A 151 15.07 10.75 -8.17
N ALA A 152 14.40 11.05 -9.29
CA ALA A 152 14.09 10.07 -10.31
C ALA A 152 15.35 9.48 -10.96
N GLU A 153 16.35 10.31 -11.27
CA GLU A 153 17.65 9.84 -11.74
C GLU A 153 18.38 8.98 -10.69
N ASP A 154 18.30 9.36 -9.41
CA ASP A 154 18.87 8.58 -8.31
C ASP A 154 18.35 7.13 -8.25
N PHE A 155 17.11 6.89 -8.71
CA PHE A 155 16.46 5.58 -8.76
C PHE A 155 16.37 4.99 -10.18
N ALA A 156 17.04 5.60 -11.16
CA ALA A 156 17.10 5.12 -12.55
C ALA A 156 17.62 3.69 -12.65
N GLY A 157 16.95 2.85 -13.45
CA GLY A 157 17.30 1.42 -13.56
C GLY A 157 17.17 0.64 -12.25
N GLY A 158 16.52 1.23 -11.25
CA GLY A 158 16.28 0.64 -9.94
C GLY A 158 15.14 -0.37 -9.94
N THR A 159 14.68 -0.72 -8.75
CA THR A 159 13.57 -1.65 -8.55
C THR A 159 12.42 -0.95 -7.83
N LEU A 160 11.20 -1.10 -8.37
CA LEU A 160 9.95 -0.69 -7.74
C LEU A 160 9.23 -1.91 -7.20
N VAL A 161 8.92 -1.90 -5.90
CA VAL A 161 8.00 -2.87 -5.29
C VAL A 161 6.75 -2.12 -4.86
N VAL A 162 5.59 -2.46 -5.43
CA VAL A 162 4.30 -1.84 -5.10
C VAL A 162 3.46 -2.84 -4.33
N SER A 163 3.07 -2.49 -3.11
CA SER A 163 2.13 -3.25 -2.28
C SER A 163 0.78 -2.54 -2.20
N ARG A 164 -0.26 -3.19 -2.74
CA ARG A 164 -1.65 -2.73 -2.64
C ARG A 164 -2.32 -3.36 -1.43
N LEU A 165 -2.80 -2.53 -0.52
CA LEU A 165 -3.55 -2.95 0.65
C LEU A 165 -5.05 -3.04 0.30
N GLY A 166 -5.63 -4.19 0.59
CA GLY A 166 -7.07 -4.43 0.56
C GLY A 166 -7.74 -3.97 1.85
N MET A 167 -9.07 -3.83 1.82
CA MET A 167 -9.84 -3.34 2.98
C MET A 167 -9.66 -4.18 4.26
N GLY A 168 -9.45 -5.49 4.10
CA GLY A 168 -9.25 -6.41 5.21
C GLY A 168 -7.83 -6.41 5.78
N ASP A 169 -6.86 -5.75 5.13
CA ASP A 169 -5.46 -5.85 5.52
C ASP A 169 -5.16 -5.00 6.77
N TYR A 170 -3.98 -5.19 7.35
CA TYR A 170 -3.41 -4.32 8.37
C TYR A 170 -2.84 -3.05 7.71
N HIS A 171 -3.28 -1.88 8.17
CA HIS A 171 -3.03 -0.59 7.50
C HIS A 171 -1.92 0.25 8.13
N TYR A 172 -1.03 -0.36 8.90
CA TYR A 172 0.26 0.25 9.24
C TYR A 172 1.32 -0.13 8.22
N VAL A 173 2.28 0.77 8.07
CA VAL A 173 3.49 0.59 7.28
C VAL A 173 4.65 0.52 8.25
N HIS A 174 5.51 -0.48 8.08
CA HIS A 174 6.70 -0.69 8.88
C HIS A 174 7.95 -0.54 8.02
N PHE A 175 9.09 -0.31 8.68
CA PHE A 175 10.37 -0.30 7.99
C PHE A 175 10.74 -1.72 7.50
N PRO A 176 11.05 -1.89 6.20
CA PRO A 176 11.33 -3.19 5.62
C PRO A 176 12.73 -3.73 5.99
N CYS A 177 13.63 -2.85 6.40
CA CYS A 177 14.98 -3.15 6.85
C CYS A 177 15.43 -2.06 7.86
N SER A 178 16.60 -2.23 8.48
CA SER A 178 17.16 -1.23 9.39
C SER A 178 17.83 -0.08 8.63
N GLY A 179 17.75 1.14 9.16
CA GLY A 179 18.31 2.33 8.53
C GLY A 179 17.94 3.63 9.24
N ILE A 180 18.22 4.77 8.59
CA ILE A 180 17.95 6.10 9.10
C ILE A 180 16.97 6.82 8.16
N PRO A 181 15.74 7.12 8.61
CA PRO A 181 14.74 7.80 7.78
C PRO A 181 14.94 9.32 7.81
N ALA A 182 14.89 9.92 6.63
CA ALA A 182 14.82 11.37 6.47
C ALA A 182 13.42 11.90 6.82
N PRO A 183 13.23 13.23 6.97
CA PRO A 183 11.90 13.80 7.09
C PRO A 183 11.00 13.40 5.92
N ALA A 184 9.73 13.09 6.21
CA ALA A 184 8.78 12.72 5.17
C ALA A 184 8.35 13.95 4.35
N ILE A 185 8.51 13.87 3.03
CA ILE A 185 8.12 14.90 2.07
C ILE A 185 6.66 14.66 1.65
N SER A 186 5.82 15.66 1.86
CA SER A 186 4.41 15.63 1.44
C SER A 186 4.26 16.14 0.02
N LEU A 187 3.76 15.29 -0.89
CA LEU A 187 3.29 15.69 -2.21
C LEU A 187 1.77 15.79 -2.19
N PRO A 188 1.19 17.00 -2.13
CA PRO A 188 -0.26 17.16 -2.14
C PRO A 188 -0.85 16.71 -3.47
N GLY A 189 -2.05 16.15 -3.40
CA GLY A 189 -2.72 15.55 -4.54
C GLY A 189 -4.17 15.17 -4.25
N LYS A 190 -4.79 14.50 -5.20
CA LYS A 190 -6.17 13.99 -5.11
C LYS A 190 -6.21 12.65 -4.36
N TYR A 191 -7.40 12.09 -4.22
CA TYR A 191 -7.61 10.75 -3.65
C TYR A 191 -8.38 9.90 -4.66
N ARG A 192 -7.77 9.63 -5.81
CA ARG A 192 -8.35 8.73 -6.81
C ARG A 192 -8.34 7.29 -6.28
N PRO A 193 -9.33 6.45 -6.63
CA PRO A 193 -9.31 5.04 -6.23
C PRO A 193 -8.08 4.30 -6.78
N SER A 194 -7.44 3.46 -5.96
CA SER A 194 -6.51 2.42 -6.41
C SER A 194 -7.31 1.17 -6.78
N GLY A 195 -7.12 0.61 -7.96
CA GLY A 195 -7.77 -0.66 -8.35
C GLY A 195 -8.94 -0.52 -9.35
N PRO A 196 -9.69 -1.60 -9.59
CA PRO A 196 -10.58 -1.82 -10.74
C PRO A 196 -11.82 -0.93 -10.75
N TYR A 197 -12.01 -0.09 -9.74
CA TYR A 197 -13.16 0.81 -9.60
C TYR A 197 -13.36 1.77 -10.79
N SER A 198 -12.34 1.90 -11.65
CA SER A 198 -12.40 2.57 -12.94
C SER A 198 -12.22 1.55 -14.08
N LEU A 199 -13.21 0.67 -14.29
CA LEU A 199 -13.10 -0.43 -15.28
C LEU A 199 -12.86 0.02 -16.73
N LYS A 200 -13.11 1.29 -17.06
CA LYS A 200 -13.06 1.78 -18.46
C LYS A 200 -11.98 2.84 -18.74
N ARG A 201 -11.23 3.29 -17.74
CA ARG A 201 -10.23 4.36 -17.92
C ARG A 201 -9.02 4.18 -17.04
N THR A 202 -7.87 4.20 -17.68
CA THR A 202 -6.56 4.40 -17.06
C THR A 202 -6.57 5.69 -16.25
N VAL A 203 -6.38 5.58 -14.94
CA VAL A 203 -6.32 6.75 -14.03
C VAL A 203 -4.88 7.09 -13.70
N PRO A 204 -4.51 8.38 -13.64
CA PRO A 204 -3.17 8.81 -13.24
C PRO A 204 -3.00 8.71 -11.71
N TYR A 205 -3.29 7.53 -11.13
CA TYR A 205 -3.30 7.27 -9.69
C TYR A 205 -1.96 7.61 -9.04
N PHE A 206 -0.86 7.05 -9.58
CA PHE A 206 0.48 7.27 -9.06
C PHE A 206 0.96 8.73 -9.24
N ARG A 207 0.48 9.45 -10.26
CA ARG A 207 0.88 10.84 -10.53
C ARG A 207 0.10 11.88 -9.72
N GLU A 208 -1.21 11.72 -9.61
CA GLU A 208 -2.11 12.75 -9.07
C GLU A 208 -2.40 12.60 -7.59
N ASN A 209 -2.27 11.40 -7.01
CA ASN A 209 -2.73 11.21 -5.63
C ASN A 209 -1.84 11.88 -4.58
N HIS A 210 -2.37 12.14 -3.40
CA HIS A 210 -1.55 12.57 -2.28
C HIS A 210 -0.54 11.46 -1.91
N ARG A 211 0.73 11.84 -1.76
CA ARG A 211 1.84 10.94 -1.44
C ARG A 211 2.68 11.48 -0.30
N MET A 212 3.24 10.58 0.50
CA MET A 212 4.29 10.88 1.46
C MET A 212 5.53 10.09 1.04
N ILE A 213 6.65 10.77 0.80
CA ILE A 213 7.92 10.15 0.42
C ILE A 213 8.86 10.23 1.61
N THR A 214 9.44 9.10 2.01
CA THR A 214 10.50 9.05 3.03
C THR A 214 11.73 8.42 2.42
N LEU A 215 12.81 9.20 2.27
CA LEU A 215 14.12 8.65 1.93
C LEU A 215 14.68 7.91 3.14
N PHE A 216 15.30 6.78 2.90
CA PHE A 216 15.74 5.85 3.93
C PHE A 216 17.15 5.37 3.61
N GLU A 217 18.12 5.82 4.38
CA GLU A 217 19.51 5.39 4.24
C GLU A 217 19.71 4.08 4.99
N THR A 218 20.14 3.04 4.29
CA THR A 218 20.28 1.69 4.84
C THR A 218 21.69 1.16 4.60
N GLU A 219 22.17 0.31 5.50
CA GLU A 219 23.53 -0.23 5.41
C GLU A 219 23.67 -1.22 4.24
N ARG A 220 22.65 -2.04 3.97
CA ARG A 220 22.70 -3.14 2.99
C ARG A 220 21.99 -2.84 1.67
N PHE A 221 20.95 -2.01 1.68
CA PHE A 221 20.15 -1.66 0.50
C PHE A 221 20.45 -0.24 0.00
N GLY A 222 21.44 0.44 0.61
CA GLY A 222 21.79 1.84 0.35
C GLY A 222 20.59 2.78 0.54
N ARG A 223 20.54 3.85 -0.25
CA ARG A 223 19.39 4.76 -0.24
C ARG A 223 18.19 4.08 -0.89
N ALA A 224 17.11 3.93 -0.12
CA ALA A 224 15.79 3.55 -0.59
C ALA A 224 14.80 4.70 -0.43
N ALA A 225 13.63 4.60 -1.06
CA ALA A 225 12.48 5.44 -0.75
C ALA A 225 11.28 4.57 -0.38
N ILE A 226 10.62 4.93 0.72
CA ILE A 226 9.37 4.32 1.16
C ILE A 226 8.26 5.36 0.97
N ILE A 227 7.26 5.01 0.16
CA ILE A 227 6.29 5.97 -0.36
C ILE A 227 4.88 5.48 -0.08
N GLU A 228 4.14 6.22 0.73
CA GLU A 228 2.71 5.99 0.92
C GLU A 228 1.91 6.77 -0.12
N VAL A 229 0.97 6.10 -0.79
CA VAL A 229 0.03 6.71 -1.73
C VAL A 229 -1.37 6.58 -1.18
N GLY A 230 -2.01 7.71 -0.87
CA GLY A 230 -3.40 7.73 -0.45
C GLY A 230 -4.31 7.33 -1.62
N ALA A 231 -5.44 6.68 -1.36
CA ALA A 231 -6.47 6.45 -2.37
C ALA A 231 -7.84 6.98 -1.92
N PHE A 232 -8.85 6.76 -2.76
CA PHE A 232 -10.23 7.08 -2.44
C PHE A 232 -10.63 6.53 -1.06
N ALA A 233 -11.41 7.35 -0.36
CA ALA A 233 -11.80 7.20 1.04
C ALA A 233 -10.69 7.40 2.09
N VAL A 234 -9.38 7.38 1.75
CA VAL A 234 -8.30 7.59 2.75
C VAL A 234 -8.41 8.94 3.41
N GLY A 235 -8.65 8.92 4.72
CA GLY A 235 -8.78 10.14 5.52
C GLY A 235 -7.48 10.91 5.69
N SER A 236 -6.36 10.21 5.81
CA SER A 236 -5.00 10.78 5.88
C SER A 236 -3.93 9.69 5.93
N ILE A 237 -2.67 10.09 5.70
CA ILE A 237 -1.47 9.29 5.96
C ILE A 237 -0.79 9.88 7.20
N ARG A 238 -0.58 9.08 8.25
CA ARG A 238 0.07 9.55 9.49
C ARG A 238 1.43 8.88 9.64
N GLN A 239 2.49 9.69 9.61
CA GLN A 239 3.84 9.24 9.95
C GLN A 239 3.95 9.08 11.48
N VAL A 240 4.61 8.03 11.95
CA VAL A 240 4.79 7.72 13.38
C VAL A 240 6.25 7.56 13.78
N PHE A 241 7.18 7.58 12.82
CA PHE A 241 8.62 7.53 13.06
C PHE A 241 9.21 8.91 13.44
N ARG A 242 10.45 8.91 13.92
CA ARG A 242 11.24 10.12 14.16
C ARG A 242 12.35 10.26 13.11
N PRO A 243 12.38 11.33 12.30
CA PRO A 243 13.44 11.56 11.33
C PRO A 243 14.82 11.65 11.98
N GLY A 244 15.85 11.15 11.30
CA GLY A 244 17.24 11.17 11.76
C GLY A 244 17.57 10.19 12.89
N VAL A 245 16.58 9.48 13.42
CA VAL A 245 16.78 8.45 14.46
C VAL A 245 16.83 7.07 13.79
N PRO A 246 17.82 6.21 14.11
CA PRO A 246 17.86 4.85 13.58
C PRO A 246 16.55 4.09 13.84
N ALA A 247 16.03 3.45 12.80
CA ALA A 247 14.88 2.57 12.85
C ALA A 247 15.31 1.14 12.56
N ALA A 248 14.84 0.19 13.35
CA ALA A 248 15.07 -1.23 13.12
C ALA A 248 14.07 -1.78 12.10
N LYS A 249 14.44 -2.88 11.43
CA LYS A 249 13.49 -3.67 10.65
C LYS A 249 12.27 -4.04 11.51
N GLY A 250 11.08 -3.70 11.01
CA GLY A 250 9.83 -3.94 11.70
C GLY A 250 9.36 -2.83 12.65
N ASP A 251 10.14 -1.77 12.85
CA ASP A 251 9.63 -0.57 13.51
C ASP A 251 8.49 0.06 12.70
N LYS A 252 7.51 0.65 13.42
CA LYS A 252 6.39 1.35 12.78
C LYS A 252 6.88 2.62 12.09
N LYS A 253 6.54 2.76 10.81
CA LYS A 253 6.82 3.94 10.00
C LYS A 253 5.62 4.87 9.92
N ALA A 254 4.48 4.35 9.47
CA ALA A 254 3.30 5.14 9.18
C ALA A 254 2.01 4.31 9.34
N ARG A 255 0.87 4.95 9.19
CA ARG A 255 -0.41 4.28 9.02
C ARG A 255 -1.36 5.06 8.11
N PHE A 256 -2.25 4.33 7.46
CA PHE A 256 -3.38 4.89 6.74
C PHE A 256 -4.59 4.98 7.66
N GLU A 257 -5.23 6.16 7.69
CA GLU A 257 -6.60 6.27 8.21
C GLU A 257 -7.60 5.72 7.16
N PRO A 258 -8.83 5.32 7.54
CA PRO A 258 -9.75 4.53 6.71
C PRO A 258 -9.76 4.85 5.23
N GLY A 259 -9.53 3.87 4.36
CA GLY A 259 -9.57 3.98 2.89
C GLY A 259 -8.57 3.07 2.17
N GLY A 260 -8.62 3.03 0.84
CA GLY A 260 -7.69 2.19 0.05
C GLY A 260 -6.26 2.74 0.07
N SER A 261 -5.25 1.90 0.15
CA SER A 261 -3.87 2.38 0.28
C SER A 261 -2.87 1.58 -0.55
N THR A 262 -1.78 2.25 -0.92
CA THR A 262 -0.67 1.64 -1.64
C THR A 262 0.62 2.10 -0.99
N VAL A 263 1.56 1.17 -0.81
CA VAL A 263 2.94 1.45 -0.40
C VAL A 263 3.85 1.10 -1.56
N ALA A 264 4.76 1.99 -1.93
CA ALA A 264 5.81 1.72 -2.89
C ALA A 264 7.16 1.78 -2.20
N LEU A 265 8.02 0.81 -2.51
CA LEU A 265 9.44 0.82 -2.21
C LEU A 265 10.20 1.06 -3.50
N LEU A 266 11.14 2.00 -3.46
CA LEU A 266 12.11 2.21 -4.53
C LEU A 266 13.51 1.91 -4.01
N PHE A 267 14.23 1.08 -4.75
CA PHE A 267 15.62 0.75 -4.50
C PHE A 267 16.45 1.18 -5.72
N ARG A 268 17.68 1.66 -5.49
CA ARG A 268 18.60 1.95 -6.59
C ARG A 268 18.97 0.66 -7.34
N LYS A 269 19.48 0.83 -8.56
CA LYS A 269 19.95 -0.29 -9.40
C LYS A 269 20.91 -1.18 -8.62
N GLY A 270 20.66 -2.49 -8.64
CA GLY A 270 21.52 -3.48 -8.03
C GLY A 270 21.57 -3.46 -6.50
N MET A 271 20.61 -2.81 -5.81
CA MET A 271 20.58 -2.81 -4.33
C MET A 271 19.69 -3.89 -3.73
N ILE A 272 18.81 -4.49 -4.52
CA ILE A 272 17.91 -5.56 -4.08
C ILE A 272 17.77 -6.63 -5.16
N GLU A 273 17.82 -7.89 -4.74
CA GLU A 273 17.38 -9.06 -5.50
C GLU A 273 16.00 -9.45 -4.97
N VAL A 274 14.95 -9.16 -5.75
CA VAL A 274 13.57 -9.50 -5.38
C VAL A 274 13.37 -11.01 -5.43
N ASP A 275 12.55 -11.54 -4.52
CA ASP A 275 12.20 -12.96 -4.52
C ASP A 275 11.65 -13.41 -5.88
N ALA A 276 12.14 -14.55 -6.39
CA ALA A 276 11.87 -15.01 -7.74
C ALA A 276 10.38 -15.26 -8.02
N ASP A 277 9.62 -15.69 -7.01
CA ASP A 277 8.18 -15.91 -7.14
C ASP A 277 7.40 -14.61 -7.37
N LEU A 278 7.80 -13.49 -6.74
CA LEU A 278 7.19 -12.18 -6.96
C LEU A 278 7.43 -11.70 -8.39
N LEU A 279 8.65 -11.89 -8.89
CA LEU A 279 9.00 -11.53 -10.27
C LEU A 279 8.22 -12.37 -11.28
N ALA A 280 8.18 -13.70 -11.09
CA ALA A 280 7.45 -14.61 -11.96
C ALA A 280 5.95 -14.26 -12.03
N ARG A 281 5.31 -14.04 -10.87
CA ARG A 281 3.89 -13.64 -10.82
C ARG A 281 3.65 -12.26 -11.41
N THR A 282 4.55 -11.31 -11.17
CA THR A 282 4.41 -9.97 -11.77
C THR A 282 4.51 -10.03 -13.29
N ALA A 283 5.40 -10.87 -13.84
CA ALA A 283 5.52 -11.08 -15.29
C ALA A 283 4.25 -11.68 -15.91
N GLU A 284 3.53 -12.53 -15.17
CA GLU A 284 2.20 -13.05 -15.53
C GLU A 284 1.07 -12.01 -15.34
N GLY A 285 1.39 -10.81 -14.85
CA GLY A 285 0.41 -9.79 -14.51
C GLY A 285 -0.44 -10.14 -13.29
N MET A 286 0.02 -11.05 -12.42
CA MET A 286 -0.64 -11.50 -11.20
C MET A 286 -0.03 -10.82 -9.97
N GLU A 287 -0.87 -10.35 -9.04
CA GLU A 287 -0.35 -9.85 -7.75
C GLU A 287 -0.07 -11.02 -6.81
N THR A 288 0.96 -10.90 -5.98
CA THR A 288 1.24 -11.88 -4.92
C THR A 288 0.91 -11.27 -3.56
N TYR A 289 -0.04 -11.85 -2.83
CA TYR A 289 -0.32 -11.46 -1.45
C TYR A 289 0.75 -11.99 -0.51
N VAL A 290 1.31 -11.08 0.27
CA VAL A 290 2.25 -11.35 1.34
C VAL A 290 1.77 -10.67 2.62
N ARG A 291 2.21 -11.19 3.76
CA ARG A 291 1.96 -10.54 5.06
C ARG A 291 3.12 -9.62 5.41
N LEU A 292 2.84 -8.61 6.22
CA LEU A 292 3.83 -7.80 6.92
C LEU A 292 4.91 -8.72 7.52
N GLY A 293 6.17 -8.40 7.24
CA GLY A 293 7.32 -9.17 7.74
C GLY A 293 7.80 -10.30 6.84
N ASP A 294 6.99 -10.78 5.88
CA ASP A 294 7.43 -11.79 4.91
C ASP A 294 8.60 -11.26 4.07
N SER A 295 9.52 -12.14 3.63
CA SER A 295 10.58 -11.74 2.68
C SER A 295 9.97 -11.16 1.42
N ILE A 296 10.57 -10.12 0.84
CA ILE A 296 10.28 -9.66 -0.52
C ILE A 296 11.53 -9.66 -1.40
N GLY A 297 12.67 -10.02 -0.83
CA GLY A 297 13.96 -10.02 -1.48
C GLY A 297 15.09 -9.89 -0.48
N ARG A 298 16.31 -9.84 -1.01
CA ARG A 298 17.54 -9.70 -0.24
C ARG A 298 18.44 -8.62 -0.82
N ALA A 299 19.37 -8.11 -0.02
CA ALA A 299 20.41 -7.22 -0.51
C ALA A 299 21.22 -7.94 -1.59
N ALA A 300 21.53 -7.25 -2.69
CA ALA A 300 22.37 -7.84 -3.73
C ALA A 300 23.82 -7.92 -3.25
N ALA A 301 24.53 -8.99 -3.60
CA ALA A 301 25.87 -9.28 -3.09
C ALA A 301 26.95 -8.20 -3.39
N ALA A 302 26.66 -7.27 -4.30
CA ALA A 302 27.58 -6.20 -4.72
C ALA A 302 27.37 -4.86 -3.98
N SER A 303 26.46 -4.77 -3.00
CA SER A 303 26.26 -3.55 -2.22
C SER A 303 27.39 -3.33 -1.22
N ASN A 304 28.54 -2.86 -1.69
CA ASN A 304 29.61 -2.43 -0.82
C ASN A 304 29.06 -1.32 0.10
N PRO A 305 29.06 -1.49 1.44
CA PRO A 305 28.60 -0.44 2.32
C PRO A 305 29.50 0.78 2.11
N ARG A 306 28.93 1.95 1.80
CA ARG A 306 29.71 3.18 1.87
C ARG A 306 30.21 3.31 3.31
N PRO A 307 31.50 3.58 3.55
CA PRO A 307 31.94 3.96 4.87
C PRO A 307 31.14 5.21 5.28
N ALA A 308 30.61 5.19 6.52
CA ALA A 308 29.98 6.36 7.10
C ALA A 308 31.00 7.54 7.09
N PRO A 309 30.56 8.78 6.82
CA PRO A 309 31.43 9.95 6.91
C PRO A 309 31.97 10.16 8.33
#